data_AF-A0A916E7L2-F1
#
_entry.id   AF-A0A916E7L2-F1
#
_cell.length_a   1.000
_cell.length_b   1.000
_cell.length_c   1.000
_cell.angle_alpha   90.00
_cell.angle_beta   90.00
_cell.angle_gamma   90.00
#
_symmetry.space_group_name_H-M   'P 1'
#
loop_
_entity.id
_entity.type
_entity.pdbx_description
1 polymer ?
#
loop_
_entity_poly.entity_id
_entity_poly.type
_entity_poly.pdbx_seq_one_letter_code
_entity_poly.pdbx_strand_id
1 'polypeptide(L)' 'MAGTSNWFEFQWPVDGEFSGFVRGRALPNFGKWNDFSPSAISKSMKGDEQYRPNSLISTHTNTNSKWIIPIPSIN' A
#
# COMPACT_ATOMS: atom_id res chain seq x y z
N MET A 1 4.86 -14.66 -14.49
CA MET A 1 5.30 -14.61 -13.08
C MET A 1 4.66 -13.40 -12.45
N ALA A 2 3.80 -13.59 -11.44
CA ALA A 2 3.12 -12.49 -10.76
C ALA A 2 3.97 -12.03 -9.58
N GLY A 3 4.63 -10.87 -9.73
CA GLY A 3 5.39 -10.23 -8.66
C GLY A 3 4.54 -9.18 -7.96
N THR A 4 3.53 -9.60 -7.19
CA THR A 4 2.83 -8.68 -6.28
C THR A 4 3.65 -8.54 -5.02
N SER A 5 4.50 -7.51 -4.95
CA SER A 5 5.32 -7.21 -3.79
C SER A 5 4.53 -6.37 -2.78
N ASN A 6 3.52 -6.98 -2.15
CA ASN A 6 2.91 -6.36 -0.97
C ASN A 6 3.85 -6.59 0.22
N TRP A 7 4.78 -5.65 0.42
CA TRP A 7 5.76 -5.63 1.52
C TRP A 7 5.18 -5.17 2.86
N PHE A 8 3.85 -5.14 3.00
CA PHE A 8 3.18 -4.70 4.21
C PHE A 8 1.93 -5.53 4.48
N GLU A 9 1.74 -5.92 5.73
CA GLU A 9 0.55 -6.57 6.26
C GLU A 9 -0.20 -5.59 7.16
N PHE A 10 -1.51 -5.46 6.95
CA PHE A 10 -2.40 -4.62 7.75
C PHE A 10 -3.47 -5.45 8.47
N GLN A 11 -3.76 -5.11 9.71
CA GLN A 11 -4.85 -5.66 10.52
C GLN A 11 -5.72 -4.56 11.11
N TRP A 12 -7.03 -4.82 11.16
CA TRP A 12 -8.07 -3.92 11.65
C TRP A 12 -8.86 -4.63 12.77
N PRO A 13 -8.28 -4.74 13.97
CA PRO A 13 -8.98 -5.34 15.11
C PRO A 13 -10.28 -4.58 15.42
N VAL A 14 -11.40 -5.31 15.40
CA VAL A 14 -12.73 -4.80 15.77
C VAL A 14 -13.04 -5.01 17.25
N ASP A 15 -12.33 -5.93 17.91
CA ASP A 15 -12.53 -6.30 19.31
C ASP A 15 -11.18 -6.44 20.05
N GLY A 16 -11.20 -6.30 21.38
CA GLY A 16 -10.02 -6.37 22.25
C GLY A 16 -9.34 -5.01 22.54
N GLU A 17 -8.15 -5.06 23.14
CA GLU A 17 -7.38 -3.86 23.57
C GLU A 17 -7.02 -2.91 22.42
N PHE A 18 -6.91 -3.44 21.20
CA PHE A 18 -6.62 -2.67 20.00
C PHE A 18 -7.88 -2.35 19.17
N SER A 19 -9.09 -2.49 19.71
CA SER A 19 -10.33 -2.18 18.97
C SER A 19 -10.29 -0.75 18.41
N GLY A 20 -10.49 -0.63 17.09
CA GLY A 20 -10.44 0.63 16.36
C GLY A 20 -9.04 1.11 15.95
N PHE A 21 -7.98 0.39 16.33
CA PHE A 21 -6.62 0.67 15.86
C PHE A 21 -6.40 0.06 14.47
N VAL A 22 -5.49 0.67 13.73
CA VAL A 22 -4.96 0.11 12.48
C VAL A 22 -3.57 -0.39 12.77
N ARG A 23 -3.29 -1.67 12.52
CA ARG A 23 -1.98 -2.27 12.80
C ARG A 23 -1.29 -2.57 11.48
N GLY A 24 -0.09 -2.08 11.27
CA GLY A 24 0.71 -2.32 10.06
C GLY A 24 2.08 -2.92 10.38
N ARG A 25 2.52 -3.94 9.64
CA ARG A 25 3.89 -4.49 9.72
C ARG A 25 4.44 -4.78 8.33
N ALA A 26 5.75 -4.93 8.20
CA ALA A 26 6.38 -5.19 6.90
C ALA A 26 6.04 -6.61 6.39
N LEU A 27 6.38 -7.67 7.12
CA LEU A 27 5.99 -9.02 6.73
C LEU A 27 5.50 -9.80 7.95
N PRO A 28 4.69 -10.85 7.74
CA PRO A 28 4.51 -11.85 8.78
C PRO A 28 5.88 -12.36 9.22
N ASN A 29 6.17 -12.21 10.52
CA ASN A 29 7.45 -12.54 11.16
C ASN A 29 8.62 -11.57 10.90
N PHE A 30 8.42 -10.46 10.18
CA PHE A 30 9.45 -9.43 9.99
C PHE A 30 8.93 -8.03 10.31
N GLY A 31 9.60 -7.40 11.28
CA GLY A 31 9.23 -6.09 11.80
C GLY A 31 8.19 -6.15 12.93
N LYS A 32 8.22 -5.13 13.79
CA LYS A 32 7.22 -4.93 14.84
C LYS A 32 5.92 -4.42 14.22
N TRP A 33 4.81 -4.68 14.90
CA TRP A 33 3.56 -4.01 14.61
C TRP A 33 3.70 -2.53 14.89
N ASN A 34 3.25 -1.71 13.94
CA ASN A 34 3.03 -0.28 14.14
C ASN A 34 1.54 -0.10 14.36
N ASP A 35 1.17 0.30 15.57
CA ASP A 35 -0.21 0.48 15.98
C ASP A 35 -0.58 1.96 15.81
N PHE A 36 -1.51 2.24 14.92
CA PHE A 36 -2.07 3.56 14.70
C PHE A 36 -3.38 3.67 15.46
N SER A 37 -3.40 4.50 16.51
CA SER A 37 -4.61 4.74 17.29
C SER A 37 -5.64 5.55 16.49
N PRO A 38 -6.94 5.42 16.81
CA PRO A 38 -7.97 6.28 16.23
C PRO A 38 -7.65 7.77 16.36
N SER A 39 -7.04 8.17 17.49
CA SER A 39 -6.61 9.54 17.76
C SER A 39 -5.41 10.00 16.92
N ALA A 40 -4.50 9.10 16.55
CA ALA A 40 -3.40 9.41 15.65
C ALA A 40 -3.90 9.56 14.21
N ILE A 41 -4.83 8.69 13.80
CA ILE A 41 -5.48 8.73 12.50
C ILE A 41 -6.29 10.03 12.35
N SER A 42 -7.12 10.37 13.35
CA SER A 42 -7.91 11.60 13.31
C SER A 42 -7.05 12.87 13.23
N LYS A 43 -5.90 12.91 13.94
CA LYS A 43 -4.91 13.98 13.81
C LYS A 43 -4.33 14.08 12.40
N SER A 44 -4.05 12.94 11.75
CA SER A 44 -3.54 12.90 10.38
C SER A 44 -4.57 13.38 9.35
N MET A 45 -5.86 13.15 9.62
CA MET A 45 -6.97 13.55 8.75
C MET A 45 -7.33 15.05 8.86
N LYS A 46 -6.70 15.82 9.75
CA LYS A 46 -6.99 17.25 10.00
C LYS A 46 -8.48 17.59 10.20
N GLY A 47 -9.29 16.61 10.60
CA GLY A 47 -10.73 16.77 10.78
C GLY A 47 -11.59 16.68 9.51
N ASP A 48 -10.99 16.38 8.35
CA ASP A 48 -11.72 16.18 7.10
C ASP A 48 -12.09 14.70 6.90
N GLU A 49 -13.26 14.45 6.29
CA GLU A 49 -13.65 13.11 5.85
C GLU A 49 -12.79 12.69 4.66
N GLN A 50 -11.97 11.65 4.84
CA GLN A 50 -11.24 11.06 3.73
C GLN A 50 -12.14 10.07 3.01
N TYR A 51 -12.78 10.52 1.93
CA TYR A 51 -13.53 9.64 1.05
C TYR A 51 -12.60 8.58 0.48
N ARG A 52 -13.05 7.32 0.50
CA ARG A 52 -12.38 6.24 -0.22
C ARG A 52 -12.22 6.73 -1.67
N PRO A 53 -10.98 6.86 -2.20
CA PRO A 53 -10.82 7.25 -3.59
C PRO A 53 -11.55 6.20 -4.42
N ASN A 54 -12.50 6.64 -5.23
CA ASN A 54 -13.06 5.78 -6.26
C ASN A 54 -11.87 5.34 -7.10
N SER A 55 -11.54 4.06 -7.06
CA SER A 55 -10.50 3.52 -7.94
C SER A 55 -11.00 3.73 -9.35
N LEU A 56 -10.51 4.79 -10.01
CA LEU A 56 -10.57 4.87 -11.46
C LEU A 56 -9.77 3.65 -11.91
N ILE A 57 -10.47 2.64 -12.42
CA ILE A 57 -9.85 1.53 -13.11
C ILE A 57 -9.15 2.19 -14.30
N SER A 58 -7.87 2.53 -14.11
CA SER A 58 -7.03 2.95 -15.22
C SER A 58 -6.82 1.68 -16.03
N THR A 59 -7.53 1.58 -17.17
CA THR A 59 -7.20 0.58 -18.17
C THR A 59 -5.73 0.75 -18.50
N HIS A 60 -4.96 -0.34 -18.41
CA HIS A 60 -3.53 -0.27 -18.68
C HIS A 60 -3.33 0.38 -20.06
N THR A 61 -2.42 1.35 -20.15
CA THR A 61 -2.04 1.90 -21.44
C THR A 61 -1.22 0.82 -22.14
N ASN A 62 -1.80 0.16 -23.14
CA ASN A 62 -1.01 -0.63 -24.08
C ASN A 62 -0.05 0.34 -24.79
N THR A 63 1.19 0.39 -24.34
CA THR A 63 2.25 1.15 -25.02
C THR A 63 2.39 0.61 -26.44
N ASN A 64 2.05 1.42 -27.46
CA ASN A 64 2.23 1.04 -28.86
C ASN A 64 3.72 1.08 -29.30
N SER A 65 4.57 1.65 -28.46
CA SER A 65 6.01 1.75 -28.68
C SER A 65 6.68 0.40 -28.41
N LYS A 66 7.31 -0.20 -29.44
CA LYS A 66 8.26 -1.30 -29.23
C LYS A 66 9.42 -0.76 -28.40
N TRP A 67 9.56 -1.24 -27.16
CA TRP A 67 10.76 -1.03 -26.35
C TRP A 67 11.92 -1.81 -26.99
N ILE A 68 12.63 -1.17 -27.92
CA ILE A 68 13.86 -1.72 -28.47
C ILE A 68 14.98 -1.27 -27.56
N ILE A 69 15.51 -2.19 -26.76
CA ILE A 69 16.74 -1.95 -26.01
C ILE A 69 17.89 -2.08 -27.02
N PRO A 70 18.64 -1.00 -27.33
CA PRO A 70 19.76 -1.11 -28.24
C PRO A 70 20.84 -1.99 -27.62
N ILE A 71 21.31 -2.99 -28.36
CA ILE A 71 22.44 -3.80 -27.94
C ILE A 71 23.69 -2.93 -28.08
N PRO A 72 24.47 -2.71 -27.01
CA PRO A 72 25.71 -1.97 -27.12
C PRO A 72 26.67 -2.76 -28.02
N SER A 73 27.20 -2.10 -29.05
CA SER A 73 28.24 -2.67 -29.91
C SER A 73 29.47 -2.97 -29.06
N ILE A 74 29.84 -4.25 -28.99
CA ILE A 74 31.15 -4.67 -28.49
C ILE A 74 32.17 -4.25 -29.55
N ASN A 75 33.04 -3.31 -29.19
CA ASN A 75 34.28 -2.98 -29.90
C ASN A 75 35.44 -3.56 -29.10
#